data_AF-A0A1V0B0H4-F1
#
_entry.id   AF-A0A1V0B0H4-F1
#
_cell.length_a   1.000
_cell.length_b   1.000
_cell.length_c   1.000
_cell.angle_alpha   90.00
_cell.angle_beta   90.00
_cell.angle_gamma   90.00
#
_symmetry.space_group_name_H-M   'P 1'
#
loop_
_entity.id
_entity.type
_entity.pdbx_description
1 polymer ?
#
loop_
_entity_poly.entity_id
_entity_poly.type
_entity_poly.pdbx_seq_one_letter_code
_entity_poly.pdbx_strand_id
1 'polypeptide(L)'
;MSFYFMTEVAMSEHYVQLVPVDAHFIPGLAAQQAVVALLRELWPQVGEIDCEVAEQVVYRDCGENFERVGCPHCGAELDIAAWHALMDADYCEQSGGFTLASQTLSCCAAVATVNELDYAWPQAFSRFAVIAQAPGGLLEPALLTQLEALLGCPLRVIYRMC
;
A
#
# COMPACT_ATOMS: atom_id res chain seq x y z
N MET A 1 -43.35 -11.60 -19.99
CA MET A 1 -42.60 -11.99 -18.79
C MET A 1 -41.19 -11.47 -18.96
N SER A 2 -40.93 -10.27 -18.43
CA SER A 2 -39.62 -9.63 -18.52
C SER A 2 -38.81 -10.08 -17.32
N PHE A 3 -37.71 -10.80 -17.57
CA PHE A 3 -36.68 -11.06 -16.57
C PHE A 3 -36.03 -9.71 -16.25
N TYR A 4 -36.31 -9.17 -15.05
CA TYR A 4 -35.49 -8.10 -14.51
C TYR A 4 -34.12 -8.71 -14.22
N PHE A 5 -33.15 -8.34 -15.04
CA PHE A 5 -31.74 -8.34 -14.64
C PHE A 5 -31.68 -7.62 -13.30
N MET A 6 -31.37 -8.36 -12.24
CA MET A 6 -30.78 -7.74 -11.06
C MET A 6 -29.45 -7.20 -11.55
N THR A 7 -29.41 -5.88 -11.72
CA THR A 7 -28.20 -5.11 -11.93
C THR A 7 -27.13 -5.61 -10.97
N GLU A 8 -26.05 -6.19 -11.52
CA GLU A 8 -24.76 -6.19 -10.83
C GLU A 8 -24.54 -4.76 -10.37
N VAL A 9 -24.59 -4.54 -9.06
CA VAL A 9 -23.98 -3.36 -8.49
C VAL A 9 -22.51 -3.53 -8.87
N ALA A 10 -22.01 -2.73 -9.82
CA ALA A 10 -20.59 -2.51 -9.95
C ALA A 10 -20.15 -1.84 -8.64
N MET A 11 -19.96 -2.65 -7.60
CA MET A 11 -19.41 -2.22 -6.34
C MET A 11 -17.96 -1.91 -6.67
N SER A 12 -17.61 -0.63 -6.71
CA SER A 12 -16.23 -0.18 -6.78
C SER A 12 -15.34 -1.08 -5.92
N GLU A 13 -14.38 -1.75 -6.54
CA GLU A 13 -13.46 -2.61 -5.84
C GLU A 13 -12.48 -1.73 -5.08
N HIS A 14 -12.79 -1.46 -3.82
CA HIS A 14 -11.92 -0.72 -2.91
C HIS A 14 -11.21 -1.72 -2.00
N TYR A 15 -9.91 -1.51 -1.82
CA TYR A 15 -9.07 -2.35 -0.99
C TYR A 15 -8.40 -1.52 0.09
N VAL A 16 -8.21 -2.13 1.26
CA VAL A 16 -7.28 -1.65 2.27
C VAL A 16 -6.06 -2.55 2.24
N GLN A 17 -4.87 -1.97 2.07
CA GLN A 17 -3.60 -2.67 2.21
C GLN A 17 -2.90 -2.19 3.47
N LEU A 18 -2.46 -3.13 4.30
CA LEU A 18 -1.66 -2.89 5.48
C LEU A 18 -0.26 -3.43 5.22
N VAL A 19 0.73 -2.56 5.21
CA VAL A 19 2.11 -2.91 4.87
C VAL A 19 3.06 -2.42 5.96
N PRO A 20 4.12 -3.16 6.30
CA PRO A 20 5.15 -2.66 7.22
C PRO A 20 5.79 -1.37 6.71
N VAL A 21 6.13 -0.45 7.62
CA VAL A 21 6.89 0.76 7.26
C VAL A 21 8.30 0.39 6.77
N ASP A 22 8.90 -0.65 7.35
CA ASP A 22 10.12 -1.28 6.79
C ASP A 22 9.72 -2.22 5.65
N ALA A 23 10.00 -1.80 4.42
CA ALA A 23 9.66 -2.52 3.19
C ALA A 23 10.15 -3.98 3.13
N HIS A 24 11.21 -4.33 3.88
CA HIS A 24 11.81 -5.65 3.86
C HIS A 24 11.27 -6.58 4.97
N PHE A 25 10.55 -6.02 5.94
CA PHE A 25 10.04 -6.76 7.08
C PHE A 25 8.93 -7.72 6.65
N ILE A 26 9.07 -8.98 7.05
CA ILE A 26 8.05 -10.02 6.86
C ILE A 26 7.67 -10.55 8.24
N PRO A 27 6.44 -10.30 8.72
CA PRO A 27 5.94 -10.86 9.96
C PRO A 27 5.96 -12.39 9.93
N GLY A 28 6.16 -13.04 11.08
CA GLY A 28 6.11 -14.50 11.16
C GLY A 28 4.72 -15.05 10.83
N LEU A 29 4.64 -16.29 10.30
CA LEU A 29 3.39 -16.89 9.83
C LEU A 29 2.26 -16.87 10.87
N ALA A 30 2.57 -17.13 12.14
CA ALA A 30 1.58 -17.08 13.22
C ALA A 30 0.98 -15.68 13.40
N ALA A 31 1.78 -14.62 13.24
CA ALA A 31 1.30 -13.23 13.30
C ALA A 31 0.44 -12.89 12.09
N GLN A 32 0.82 -13.35 10.89
CA GLN A 32 0.00 -13.20 9.67
C GLN A 32 -1.36 -13.87 9.82
N GLN A 33 -1.41 -15.09 10.38
CA GLN A 33 -2.68 -15.80 10.61
C GLN A 33 -3.54 -15.09 11.66
N ALA A 34 -2.92 -14.61 12.74
CA ALA A 34 -3.62 -13.89 13.80
C ALA A 34 -4.22 -12.57 13.30
N VAL A 35 -3.50 -11.83 12.45
CA VAL A 35 -4.00 -10.56 11.91
C VAL A 35 -5.22 -10.77 11.00
N VAL A 36 -5.19 -11.79 10.14
CA VAL A 36 -6.33 -12.14 9.27
C VAL A 36 -7.53 -12.57 10.10
N ALA A 37 -7.32 -13.38 11.14
CA ALA A 37 -8.40 -13.80 12.04
C ALA A 37 -9.06 -12.60 12.73
N LEU A 38 -8.27 -11.67 13.25
CA LEU A 38 -8.78 -10.45 13.90
C LEU A 38 -9.58 -9.57 12.91
N LEU A 39 -9.04 -9.34 11.71
CA LEU A 39 -9.73 -8.53 10.70
C LEU A 39 -11.06 -9.14 10.26
N ARG A 40 -11.15 -10.48 10.12
CA ARG A 40 -12.41 -11.17 9.82
C ARG A 40 -13.44 -11.04 10.94
N GLU A 41 -13.01 -11.00 12.19
CA GLU A 41 -13.90 -10.79 13.33
C GLU A 41 -14.45 -9.35 13.35
N LEU A 42 -13.59 -8.36 13.08
CA LEU A 42 -13.93 -6.94 13.21
C LEU A 42 -14.59 -6.34 11.97
N TRP A 43 -14.37 -6.92 10.79
CA TRP A 43 -15.00 -6.50 9.55
C TRP A 43 -15.98 -7.58 9.04
N PRO A 44 -17.20 -7.65 9.59
CA PRO A 44 -18.15 -8.73 9.28
C PRO A 44 -18.66 -8.73 7.84
N GLN A 45 -18.43 -7.66 7.07
CA GLN A 45 -18.83 -7.52 5.67
C GLN A 45 -17.64 -7.49 4.71
N VAL A 46 -16.40 -7.66 5.22
CA VAL A 46 -15.22 -7.72 4.35
C VAL A 46 -15.36 -8.88 3.38
N GLY A 47 -14.92 -8.66 2.15
CA GLY A 47 -14.75 -9.72 1.17
C GLY A 47 -13.55 -10.59 1.53
N GLU A 48 -12.70 -10.85 0.55
CA GLU A 48 -11.47 -11.60 0.78
C GLU A 48 -10.47 -10.80 1.64
N ILE A 49 -9.75 -11.52 2.50
CA ILE A 49 -8.59 -11.00 3.23
C ILE A 49 -7.45 -11.97 3.03
N ASP A 50 -6.36 -11.48 2.44
CA ASP A 50 -5.17 -12.25 2.14
C ASP A 50 -3.90 -11.61 2.70
N CYS A 51 -2.91 -12.47 2.92
CA CYS A 51 -1.54 -12.07 3.21
C CYS A 51 -0.67 -12.40 1.99
N GLU A 52 -0.08 -11.37 1.40
CA GLU A 52 0.89 -11.53 0.33
C GLU A 52 2.32 -11.42 0.87
N VAL A 53 3.18 -12.32 0.44
CA VAL A 53 4.64 -12.25 0.65
C VAL A 53 5.31 -12.34 -0.71
N ALA A 54 5.98 -11.27 -1.10
CA ALA A 54 6.78 -11.20 -2.31
C ALA A 54 8.25 -11.48 -2.02
N GLU A 55 8.95 -12.07 -3.01
CA GLU A 55 10.39 -12.31 -2.90
C GLU A 55 11.14 -10.98 -2.79
N GLN A 56 10.80 -10.02 -3.64
CA GLN A 56 11.36 -8.67 -3.68
C GLN A 56 10.35 -7.60 -3.22
N VAL A 57 10.85 -6.38 -2.99
CA VAL A 57 10.00 -5.23 -2.64
C VAL A 57 9.11 -4.85 -3.83
N VAL A 58 7.80 -4.74 -3.58
CA VAL A 58 6.78 -4.40 -4.57
C VAL A 58 6.20 -3.02 -4.27
N TYR A 59 5.90 -2.25 -5.31
CA TYR A 59 5.15 -1.00 -5.20
C TYR A 59 3.67 -1.27 -4.89
N ARG A 60 3.15 -0.60 -3.87
CA ARG A 60 1.78 -0.73 -3.37
C ARG A 60 1.07 0.60 -3.60
N ASP A 61 0.30 0.66 -4.70
CA ASP A 61 -0.37 1.86 -5.18
C ASP A 61 -1.73 2.12 -4.50
N CYS A 62 -2.21 3.37 -4.63
CA CYS A 62 -3.55 3.77 -4.20
C CYS A 62 -4.58 3.74 -5.34
N GLY A 63 -4.20 3.25 -6.52
CA GLY A 63 -5.04 3.17 -7.71
C GLY A 63 -5.59 4.52 -8.15
N GLU A 64 -6.90 4.60 -8.44
CA GLU A 64 -7.58 5.81 -8.89
C GLU A 64 -7.55 6.97 -7.87
N ASN A 65 -7.17 6.71 -6.61
CA ASN A 65 -6.96 7.77 -5.63
C ASN A 65 -5.69 8.60 -5.89
N PHE A 66 -4.88 8.27 -6.90
CA PHE A 66 -3.66 9.02 -7.18
C PHE A 66 -3.96 10.51 -7.47
N GLU A 67 -3.28 11.40 -6.75
CA GLU A 67 -3.41 12.85 -6.95
C GLU A 67 -2.06 13.51 -7.31
N ARG A 68 -1.08 13.42 -6.40
CA ARG A 68 0.25 14.03 -6.59
C ARG A 68 1.32 13.29 -5.80
N VAL A 69 2.57 13.48 -6.22
CA VAL A 69 3.79 13.05 -5.52
C VAL A 69 4.67 14.26 -5.28
N GLY A 70 5.14 14.44 -4.05
CA GLY A 70 5.92 15.60 -3.63
C GLY A 70 7.30 15.25 -3.12
N CYS A 71 8.18 16.24 -3.14
CA CYS A 71 9.48 16.17 -2.49
C CYS A 71 9.28 16.25 -0.97
N PRO A 72 9.77 15.28 -0.19
CA PRO A 72 9.61 15.30 1.27
C PRO A 72 10.44 16.40 1.95
N HIS A 73 11.41 16.99 1.24
CA HIS A 73 12.34 17.97 1.79
C HIS A 73 11.94 19.43 1.51
N CYS A 74 11.49 19.73 0.30
CA CYS A 74 11.13 21.11 -0.09
C CYS A 74 9.63 21.29 -0.41
N GLY A 75 8.85 20.20 -0.41
CA GLY A 75 7.42 20.24 -0.72
C GLY A 75 7.07 20.51 -2.18
N ALA A 76 8.06 20.66 -3.07
CA ALA A 76 7.82 20.82 -4.49
C ALA A 76 7.17 19.55 -5.05
N GLU A 77 6.09 19.71 -5.81
CA GLU A 77 5.46 18.62 -6.56
C GLU A 77 6.42 18.10 -7.63
N LEU A 78 6.51 16.78 -7.75
CA LEU A 78 7.19 16.12 -8.85
C LEU A 78 6.18 15.96 -9.99
N ASP A 79 6.54 16.42 -11.19
CA ASP A 79 5.76 16.04 -12.36
C ASP A 79 5.79 14.51 -12.57
N ILE A 80 4.76 13.99 -13.24
CA ILE A 80 4.58 12.54 -13.40
C ILE A 80 5.77 11.89 -14.12
N ALA A 81 6.38 12.58 -15.10
CA ALA A 81 7.51 12.04 -15.85
C ALA A 81 8.76 11.95 -14.97
N ALA A 82 9.03 12.96 -14.14
CA ALA A 82 10.12 12.95 -13.18
C ALA A 82 9.92 11.86 -12.12
N TRP A 83 8.70 11.70 -11.61
CA TRP A 83 8.40 10.61 -10.67
C TRP A 83 8.59 9.23 -11.30
N HIS A 84 8.07 8.98 -12.51
CA HIS A 84 8.29 7.71 -13.21
C HIS A 84 9.76 7.44 -13.48
N ALA A 85 10.55 8.46 -13.84
CA ALA A 85 11.99 8.29 -14.02
C ALA A 85 12.70 7.82 -12.74
N LEU A 86 12.28 8.30 -11.56
CA LEU A 86 12.79 7.81 -10.27
C LEU A 86 12.37 6.35 -9.99
N MET A 87 11.13 5.99 -10.34
CA MET A 87 10.61 4.63 -10.18
C MET A 87 11.37 3.65 -11.08
N ASP A 88 11.53 3.99 -12.36
CA ASP A 88 12.25 3.18 -13.34
C ASP A 88 13.73 3.02 -12.97
N ALA A 89 14.36 4.08 -12.46
CA ALA A 89 15.74 4.04 -12.01
C ALA A 89 15.95 3.18 -10.75
N ASP A 90 14.94 3.07 -9.88
CA ASP A 90 15.00 2.26 -8.65
C ASP A 90 14.72 0.77 -8.90
N TYR A 91 13.88 0.48 -9.89
CA TYR A 91 13.45 -0.87 -10.22
C TYR A 91 14.57 -1.68 -10.87
N CYS A 92 14.96 -2.79 -10.25
CA CYS A 92 15.97 -3.69 -10.81
C CYS A 92 15.28 -4.81 -11.61
N GLU A 93 15.40 -4.77 -12.93
CA GLU A 93 14.87 -5.80 -13.83
C GLU A 93 15.45 -7.20 -13.53
N GLN A 94 16.69 -7.29 -13.08
CA GLN A 94 17.36 -8.57 -12.81
C GLN A 94 16.78 -9.28 -11.59
N SER A 95 16.45 -8.53 -10.53
CA SER A 95 15.79 -9.11 -9.35
C SER A 95 14.26 -9.09 -9.47
N GLY A 96 13.69 -8.23 -10.32
CA GLY A 96 12.24 -8.07 -10.49
C GLY A 96 11.58 -7.26 -9.37
N GLY A 97 12.27 -6.28 -8.78
CA GLY A 97 11.73 -5.50 -7.67
C GLY A 97 12.48 -4.20 -7.39
N PHE A 98 11.93 -3.41 -6.47
CA PHE A 98 12.51 -2.13 -6.06
C PHE A 98 13.69 -2.34 -5.12
N THR A 99 14.74 -1.56 -5.31
CA THR A 99 15.95 -1.62 -4.48
C THR A 99 15.92 -0.62 -3.34
N LEU A 100 15.04 0.39 -3.43
CA LEU A 100 14.96 1.54 -2.52
C LEU A 100 16.31 2.25 -2.40
N ALA A 101 16.99 2.41 -3.53
CA ALA A 101 18.23 3.16 -3.62
C ALA A 101 17.96 4.65 -3.41
N SER A 102 18.87 5.30 -2.71
CA SER A 102 18.86 6.75 -2.54
C SER A 102 19.12 7.47 -3.87
N GLN A 103 18.22 8.37 -4.25
CA GLN A 103 18.29 9.14 -5.50
C GLN A 103 18.28 10.64 -5.21
N THR A 104 18.88 11.43 -6.11
CA THR A 104 18.93 12.89 -5.98
C THR A 104 17.71 13.52 -6.65
N LEU A 105 16.93 14.30 -5.90
CA LEU A 105 15.74 14.97 -6.39
C LEU A 105 16.12 16.24 -7.18
N SER A 106 15.59 16.39 -8.40
CA SER A 106 15.89 17.50 -9.30
C SER A 106 15.45 18.87 -8.76
N CYS A 107 14.44 18.91 -7.89
CA CYS A 107 13.85 20.15 -7.39
C CYS A 107 14.72 20.88 -6.34
N CYS A 108 15.50 20.16 -5.54
CA CYS A 108 16.29 20.75 -4.45
C CYS A 108 17.63 20.06 -4.18
N ALA A 109 18.01 19.08 -4.99
CA ALA A 109 19.20 18.24 -4.82
C ALA A 109 19.27 17.45 -3.50
N ALA A 110 18.17 17.42 -2.72
CA ALA A 110 18.07 16.53 -1.57
C ALA A 110 18.04 15.06 -2.05
N VAL A 111 18.42 14.17 -1.14
CA VAL A 111 18.45 12.74 -1.39
C VAL A 111 17.24 12.09 -0.72
N ALA A 112 16.54 11.24 -1.46
CA ALA A 112 15.43 10.43 -0.97
C ALA A 112 15.35 9.12 -1.76
N THR A 113 14.75 8.10 -1.15
CA THR A 113 14.28 6.91 -1.86
C THR A 113 12.87 7.15 -2.40
N VAL A 114 12.43 6.33 -3.36
CA VAL A 114 11.03 6.36 -3.81
C VAL A 114 10.04 6.09 -2.67
N ASN A 115 10.43 5.33 -1.63
CA ASN A 115 9.58 5.04 -0.46
C ASN A 115 9.44 6.22 0.53
N GLU A 116 10.25 7.27 0.37
CA GLU A 116 10.26 8.45 1.22
C GLU A 116 9.56 9.66 0.59
N LEU A 117 9.08 9.56 -0.65
CA LEU A 117 8.37 10.64 -1.33
C LEU A 117 7.05 10.99 -0.62
N ASP A 118 6.62 12.24 -0.72
CA ASP A 118 5.35 12.71 -0.14
C ASP A 118 4.18 12.39 -1.08
N TYR A 119 3.58 11.23 -0.90
CA TYR A 119 2.39 10.81 -1.63
C TYR A 119 1.13 11.41 -0.99
N ALA A 120 0.31 12.17 -1.76
CA ALA A 120 -0.92 12.76 -1.22
C ALA A 120 -1.89 11.71 -0.67
N TRP A 121 -2.03 10.60 -1.39
CA TRP A 121 -2.67 9.39 -0.91
C TRP A 121 -1.60 8.37 -0.52
N PRO A 122 -1.71 7.71 0.65
CA PRO A 122 -0.68 6.79 1.11
C PRO A 122 -0.40 5.72 0.07
N GLN A 123 0.87 5.61 -0.30
CA GLN A 123 1.44 4.58 -1.15
C GLN A 123 2.69 4.05 -0.48
N ALA A 124 3.17 2.87 -0.86
CA ALA A 124 4.32 2.26 -0.19
C ALA A 124 5.09 1.30 -1.06
N PHE A 125 6.19 0.83 -0.49
CA PHE A 125 6.99 -0.25 -1.03
C PHE A 125 7.11 -1.32 0.06
N SER A 126 6.75 -2.56 -0.26
CA SER A 126 6.80 -3.63 0.74
C SER A 126 6.81 -5.03 0.11
N ARG A 127 7.52 -5.94 0.77
CA ARG A 127 7.47 -7.39 0.51
C ARG A 127 6.22 -8.04 1.10
N PHE A 128 5.70 -7.51 2.21
CA PHE A 128 4.53 -8.05 2.89
C PHE A 128 3.34 -7.10 2.81
N ALA A 129 2.15 -7.64 2.56
CA ALA A 129 0.90 -6.89 2.64
C ALA A 129 -0.22 -7.77 3.21
N VAL A 130 -1.05 -7.20 4.07
CA VAL A 130 -2.41 -7.72 4.32
C VAL A 130 -3.36 -6.94 3.43
N ILE A 131 -4.11 -7.61 2.58
CA ILE A 131 -5.02 -6.99 1.62
C ILE A 131 -6.43 -7.41 1.98
N ALA A 132 -7.30 -6.43 2.21
CA ALA A 132 -8.70 -6.64 2.54
C ALA A 132 -9.60 -5.98 1.50
N GLN A 133 -10.49 -6.77 0.91
CA GLN A 133 -11.46 -6.30 -0.07
C GLN A 133 -12.69 -5.73 0.61
N ALA A 134 -13.01 -4.48 0.27
CA ALA A 134 -14.22 -3.78 0.66
C ALA A 134 -14.56 -3.82 2.18
N PRO A 135 -13.65 -3.44 3.09
CA PRO A 135 -13.90 -3.55 4.54
C PRO A 135 -14.95 -2.55 5.09
N GLY A 136 -15.48 -1.64 4.26
CA GLY A 136 -16.63 -0.80 4.63
C GLY A 136 -16.30 0.52 5.36
N GLY A 137 -15.07 1.02 5.26
CA GLY A 137 -14.69 2.32 5.84
C GLY A 137 -13.19 2.51 6.04
N LEU A 138 -12.83 3.59 6.73
CA LEU A 138 -11.45 3.84 7.18
C LEU A 138 -11.10 2.96 8.37
N LEU A 139 -9.83 2.55 8.45
CA LEU A 139 -9.28 1.84 9.59
C LEU A 139 -9.22 2.76 10.81
N GLU A 140 -9.82 2.33 11.92
CA GLU A 140 -9.74 3.07 13.17
C GLU A 140 -8.31 3.06 13.76
N PRO A 141 -7.82 4.17 14.34
CA PRO A 141 -6.47 4.23 14.91
C PRO A 141 -6.21 3.19 16.01
N ALA A 142 -7.21 2.89 16.84
CA ALA A 142 -7.07 1.88 17.89
C ALA A 142 -6.87 0.46 17.32
N LEU A 143 -7.57 0.16 16.22
CA LEU A 143 -7.40 -1.10 15.50
C LEU A 143 -6.01 -1.14 14.85
N LEU A 144 -5.55 -0.07 14.22
CA LEU A 144 -4.19 0.01 13.65
C LEU A 144 -3.13 -0.37 14.69
N THR A 145 -3.17 0.22 15.88
CA THR A 145 -2.23 -0.10 16.96
C THR A 145 -2.27 -1.57 17.39
N GLN A 146 -3.46 -2.20 17.39
CA GLN A 146 -3.58 -3.64 17.69
C GLN A 146 -2.95 -4.49 16.59
N LEU A 147 -3.16 -4.14 15.32
CA LEU A 147 -2.58 -4.83 14.17
C LEU A 147 -1.05 -4.70 14.16
N GLU A 148 -0.52 -3.52 14.45
CA GLU A 148 0.92 -3.27 14.60
C GLU A 148 1.54 -4.13 15.71
N ALA A 149 0.87 -4.22 16.87
CA ALA A 149 1.32 -5.06 17.98
C ALA A 149 1.31 -6.55 17.63
N LEU A 150 0.30 -7.02 16.90
CA LEU A 150 0.21 -8.41 16.44
C LEU A 150 1.30 -8.76 15.41
N LEU A 151 1.53 -7.87 14.44
CA LEU A 151 2.53 -8.07 13.40
C LEU A 151 3.95 -7.76 13.87
N GLY A 152 4.10 -7.08 15.00
CA GLY A 152 5.39 -6.72 15.60
C GLY A 152 6.13 -5.61 14.86
N CYS A 153 5.41 -4.78 14.11
CA CYS A 153 5.98 -3.67 13.34
C CYS A 153 4.96 -2.53 13.14
N PRO A 154 5.43 -1.28 12.94
CA PRO A 154 4.57 -0.19 12.50
C PRO A 154 4.07 -0.43 11.08
N LEU A 155 2.85 0.03 10.79
CA LEU A 155 2.18 -0.19 9.50
C LEU A 155 1.85 1.11 8.79
N ARG A 156 1.89 1.08 7.45
CA ARG A 156 1.27 2.06 6.56
C ARG A 156 -0.05 1.49 6.05
N VAL A 157 -1.09 2.32 6.06
CA VAL A 157 -2.43 1.97 5.56
C VAL A 157 -2.63 2.62 4.20
N ILE A 158 -2.93 1.82 3.19
CA ILE A 158 -3.18 2.28 1.81
C ILE A 158 -4.63 1.99 1.47
N TYR A 159 -5.35 3.02 1.04
CA TYR A 159 -6.69 2.89 0.48
C TYR A 159 -6.57 2.89 -1.03
N ARG A 160 -6.84 1.75 -1.65
CA ARG A 160 -6.72 1.56 -3.10
C ARG A 160 -8.10 1.50 -3.74
N MET A 161 -8.32 2.34 -4.73
CA MET A 161 -9.51 2.33 -5.59
C MET A 161 -9.12 1.75 -6.95
N CYS A 162 -9.80 0.69 -7.40
CA CYS A 162 -9.56 0.05 -8.68
C CYS A 162 -10.54 0.49 -9.76
#